data_AF-A0A251XG27-F1
#
_entry.id   AF-A0A251XG27-F1
#
_cell.length_a   1.000
_cell.length_b   1.000
_cell.length_c   1.000
_cell.angle_alpha   90.00
_cell.angle_beta   90.00
_cell.angle_gamma   90.00
#
_symmetry.space_group_name_H-M   'P 1'
#
loop_
_entity.id
_entity.type
_entity.pdbx_description
1 polymer ?
#
loop_
_entity_poly.entity_id
_entity_poly.type
_entity_poly.pdbx_seq_one_letter_code
_entity_poly.pdbx_strand_id
1 'polypeptide(L)'
;MREKGLPQKMLVLHQFRLSMIQDRASLDMDHPELAMLVHADGQGGQPDKQATWRALHADAPAGLAWGWKNFIDEDTPMLTPEQTMRDVSPVPDLVTYQ
;
A
#
# COMPACT_ATOMS: atom_id res chain seq x y z
N MET A 1 -11.22 21.15 8.75
CA MET A 1 -11.71 20.15 7.78
C MET A 1 -13.09 19.63 8.15
N ARG A 2 -13.28 19.11 9.37
CA ARG A 2 -14.57 18.62 9.88
C ARG A 2 -15.70 19.65 9.86
N GLU A 3 -15.41 20.89 10.25
CA GLU A 3 -16.37 22.02 10.23
C GLU A 3 -16.85 22.42 8.82
N LYS A 4 -16.09 22.05 7.77
CA LYS A 4 -16.42 22.36 6.38
C LYS A 4 -16.92 21.14 5.60
N GLY A 5 -17.09 19.99 6.26
CA GLY A 5 -17.54 18.75 5.62
C GLY A 5 -16.67 18.26 4.46
N LEU A 6 -15.37 18.60 4.48
CA LEU A 6 -14.47 18.25 3.38
C LEU A 6 -14.06 16.77 3.47
N PRO A 7 -13.90 16.08 2.31
CA PRO A 7 -13.43 14.70 2.30
C PRO A 7 -12.00 14.61 2.81
N GLN A 8 -11.66 13.44 3.34
CA GLN A 8 -10.30 13.10 3.75
C GLN A 8 -9.30 13.25 2.59
N LYS A 9 -8.04 13.54 2.93
CA LYS A 9 -6.92 13.56 2.00
C LYS A 9 -6.08 12.32 2.19
N MET A 10 -5.66 11.70 1.09
CA MET A 10 -4.81 10.52 1.15
C MET A 10 -3.41 10.91 1.64
N LEU A 11 -2.93 10.20 2.66
CA LEU A 11 -1.53 10.21 3.07
C LEU A 11 -0.93 8.86 2.66
N VAL A 12 -0.01 8.90 1.68
CA VAL A 12 0.58 7.70 1.10
C VAL A 12 1.95 7.44 1.71
N LEU A 13 2.07 6.35 2.46
CA LEU A 13 3.33 5.91 3.06
C LEU A 13 3.98 4.85 2.15
N HIS A 14 5.01 5.25 1.41
CA HIS A 14 5.74 4.34 0.53
C HIS A 14 6.65 3.40 1.32
N GLN A 15 6.47 2.09 1.17
CA GLN A 15 7.27 1.10 1.89
C GLN A 15 7.50 -0.14 1.02
N PHE A 16 8.77 -0.56 0.90
CA PHE A 16 9.15 -1.84 0.29
C PHE A 16 10.13 -2.65 1.14
N ARG A 17 10.52 -2.10 2.31
CA ARG A 17 11.28 -2.80 3.35
C ARG A 17 10.70 -2.45 4.72
N LEU A 18 10.62 -3.45 5.61
CA LEU A 18 10.14 -3.24 6.99
C LEU A 18 10.95 -2.20 7.76
N SER A 19 12.23 -2.03 7.44
CA SER A 19 13.10 -1.06 8.11
C SER A 19 12.84 0.41 7.74
N MET A 20 12.08 0.69 6.68
CA MET A 20 11.80 2.08 6.27
C MET A 20 10.83 2.77 7.22
N ILE A 21 9.81 2.03 7.68
CA ILE A 21 8.82 2.48 8.65
C ILE A 21 8.75 1.38 9.70
N GLN A 22 9.42 1.63 10.81
CA GLN A 22 9.45 0.75 11.97
C GLN A 22 8.29 1.10 12.90
N ASP A 23 7.94 0.16 13.79
CA ASP A 23 6.91 0.37 14.81
C ASP A 23 5.57 0.88 14.25
N ARG A 24 5.05 0.25 13.17
CA ARG A 24 3.79 0.67 12.55
C ARG A 24 2.58 0.67 13.51
N ALA A 25 2.67 -0.04 14.63
CA ALA A 25 1.63 -0.05 15.65
C ALA A 25 1.45 1.31 16.35
N SER A 26 2.43 2.22 16.28
CA SER A 26 2.35 3.56 16.85
C SER A 26 1.88 4.64 15.87
N LEU A 27 1.46 4.25 14.65
CA LEU A 27 0.85 5.18 13.70
C LEU A 27 -0.42 5.80 14.31
N ASP A 28 -0.42 7.12 14.46
CA ASP A 28 -1.60 7.88 14.86
C ASP A 28 -2.57 7.96 13.66
N MET A 29 -3.65 7.20 13.74
CA MET A 29 -4.69 7.11 12.73
C MET A 29 -5.95 7.88 13.12
N ASP A 30 -5.93 8.62 14.23
CA ASP A 30 -7.09 9.35 14.75
C ASP A 30 -7.30 10.71 14.06
N HIS A 31 -6.53 11.01 13.01
CA HIS A 31 -6.66 12.21 12.19
C HIS A 31 -7.89 12.14 11.27
N PRO A 32 -9.01 12.82 11.59
CA PRO A 32 -10.24 12.71 10.81
C PRO A 32 -10.12 13.30 9.40
N GLU A 33 -9.11 14.12 9.12
CA GLU A 33 -8.81 14.70 7.81
C GLU A 33 -7.96 13.80 6.90
N LEU A 34 -7.37 12.71 7.42
CA LEU A 34 -6.45 11.86 6.67
C LEU A 34 -7.02 10.46 6.42
N ALA A 35 -6.83 9.98 5.20
CA ALA A 35 -6.96 8.57 4.86
C ALA A 35 -5.55 8.01 4.65
N MET A 36 -5.04 7.28 5.64
CA MET A 36 -3.67 6.76 5.61
C MET A 36 -3.62 5.42 4.87
N LEU A 37 -2.65 5.27 3.96
CA LEU A 37 -2.36 4.00 3.33
C LEU A 37 -0.87 3.66 3.32
N VAL A 38 -0.56 2.37 3.42
CA VAL A 38 0.77 1.85 3.12
C VAL A 38 0.79 1.38 1.68
N HIS A 39 1.75 1.89 0.91
CA HIS A 39 1.89 1.63 -0.51
C HIS A 39 3.13 0.77 -0.76
N ALA A 40 2.91 -0.48 -1.19
CA ALA A 40 3.97 -1.42 -1.53
C ALA A 40 4.68 -0.97 -2.81
N ASP A 41 5.82 -0.34 -2.62
CA ASP A 41 6.57 0.41 -3.64
C ASP A 41 7.88 -0.29 -4.03
N GLY A 42 7.85 -1.63 -4.11
CA GLY A 42 8.99 -2.45 -4.47
C GLY A 42 8.79 -3.08 -5.85
N GLN A 43 9.79 -2.99 -6.72
CA GLN A 43 9.78 -3.59 -8.06
C GLN A 43 10.37 -5.00 -8.08
N GLY A 44 10.09 -5.76 -9.14
CA GLY A 44 10.78 -7.01 -9.45
C GLY A 44 9.86 -8.14 -9.89
N GLY A 45 10.30 -9.38 -9.70
CA GLY A 45 9.50 -10.55 -10.02
C GLY A 45 8.29 -10.70 -9.11
N GLN A 46 7.20 -11.27 -9.64
CA GLN A 46 5.96 -11.49 -8.87
C GLN A 46 6.14 -12.23 -7.54
N PRO A 47 6.99 -13.28 -7.43
CA PRO A 47 7.23 -13.94 -6.14
C PRO A 47 7.76 -12.98 -5.06
N ASP A 48 8.72 -12.11 -5.41
CA ASP A 48 9.35 -11.18 -4.48
C ASP A 48 8.41 -10.05 -4.08
N LYS A 49 7.63 -9.54 -5.03
CA LYS A 49 6.61 -8.51 -4.75
C LYS A 49 5.50 -9.04 -3.84
N GLN A 50 4.99 -10.24 -4.12
CA GLN A 50 3.98 -10.89 -3.28
C GLN A 50 4.54 -11.24 -1.90
N ALA A 51 5.82 -11.62 -1.80
CA ALA A 51 6.48 -11.80 -0.51
C ALA A 51 6.58 -10.49 0.28
N THR A 52 6.93 -9.39 -0.39
CA THR A 52 6.95 -8.04 0.21
C THR A 52 5.56 -7.65 0.69
N TRP A 53 4.53 -7.82 -0.14
CA TRP A 53 3.14 -7.51 0.21
C TRP A 53 2.69 -8.21 1.49
N ARG A 54 2.91 -9.53 1.58
CA ARG A 54 2.61 -10.32 2.78
C ARG A 54 3.41 -9.87 3.99
N ALA A 55 4.68 -9.57 3.82
CA ALA A 55 5.54 -9.10 4.92
C ALA A 55 5.12 -7.72 5.44
N LEU A 56 4.69 -6.81 4.57
CA LEU A 56 4.18 -5.50 4.99
C LEU A 56 2.86 -5.61 5.74
N HIS A 57 1.98 -6.53 5.34
CA HIS A 57 0.73 -6.80 6.03
C HIS A 57 0.93 -7.46 7.40
N ALA A 58 2.03 -8.18 7.60
CA ALA A 58 2.34 -8.77 8.90
C ALA A 58 2.44 -7.66 9.97
N ASP A 59 1.72 -7.86 11.07
CA ASP A 59 1.67 -6.98 12.24
C ASP A 59 1.27 -5.52 11.94
N ALA A 60 0.59 -5.28 10.81
CA ALA A 60 0.07 -3.96 10.49
C ALA A 60 -1.16 -3.63 11.36
N PRO A 61 -1.30 -2.37 11.83
CA PRO A 61 -2.47 -1.96 12.59
C PRO A 61 -3.74 -2.08 11.74
N ALA A 62 -4.84 -2.40 12.41
CA ALA A 62 -6.15 -2.50 11.76
C ALA A 62 -6.60 -1.14 11.22
N GLY A 63 -7.31 -1.15 10.09
CA GLY A 63 -7.89 0.05 9.48
C GLY A 63 -6.98 0.81 8.53
N LEU A 64 -5.72 0.39 8.35
CA LEU A 64 -4.88 0.92 7.27
C LEU A 64 -5.45 0.50 5.92
N ALA A 65 -5.50 1.45 4.98
CA ALA A 65 -5.70 1.14 3.58
C ALA A 65 -4.37 0.68 2.94
N TRP A 66 -4.46 0.01 1.81
CA TRP A 66 -3.32 -0.64 1.17
C TRP A 66 -3.20 -0.29 -0.31
N GLY A 67 -1.99 0.09 -0.72
CA GLY A 67 -1.66 0.39 -2.10
C GLY A 67 -0.69 -0.62 -2.68
N TRP A 68 -0.85 -0.97 -3.95
CA TRP A 68 0.12 -1.72 -4.75
C TRP A 68 0.62 -0.89 -5.93
N LYS A 69 1.93 -0.82 -6.14
CA LYS A 69 2.49 -0.21 -7.35
C LYS A 69 2.92 -1.27 -8.35
N ASN A 70 2.50 -1.15 -9.61
CA ASN A 70 3.09 -1.85 -10.74
C ASN A 70 4.16 -0.95 -11.39
N PHE A 71 5.33 -1.52 -11.65
CA PHE A 71 6.41 -0.86 -12.37
C PHE A 71 6.43 -1.37 -13.81
N ILE A 72 6.30 -0.48 -14.79
CA ILE A 72 6.05 -0.84 -16.18
C ILE A 72 7.24 -1.57 -16.81
N ASP A 73 8.45 -1.08 -16.56
CA ASP A 73 9.67 -1.61 -17.18
C ASP A 73 10.46 -2.53 -16.23
N GLU A 74 10.30 -2.36 -14.91
CA GLU A 74 11.08 -3.05 -13.90
C GLU A 74 10.43 -4.31 -13.32
N ASP A 75 9.09 -4.42 -13.39
CA ASP A 75 8.42 -5.67 -13.01
C ASP A 75 8.49 -6.67 -14.17
N THR A 76 9.00 -7.86 -13.89
CA THR A 76 9.18 -8.89 -14.91
C THR A 76 8.61 -10.23 -14.44
N PRO A 77 7.41 -10.63 -14.91
CA PRO A 77 6.45 -9.82 -15.66
C PRO A 77 5.69 -8.85 -14.75
N MET A 78 5.32 -7.68 -15.28
CA MET A 78 4.30 -6.82 -14.68
C MET A 78 2.92 -7.49 -14.75
N LEU A 79 2.10 -7.37 -13.70
CA LEU A 79 0.70 -7.79 -13.74
C LEU A 79 -0.15 -6.80 -14.54
N THR A 80 -1.14 -7.30 -15.30
CA THR A 80 -2.21 -6.44 -15.81
C THR A 80 -3.12 -5.94 -14.68
N PRO A 81 -3.97 -4.93 -14.91
CA PRO A 81 -4.96 -4.51 -13.91
C PRO A 81 -5.84 -5.69 -13.43
N GLU A 82 -6.32 -6.53 -14.35
CA GLU A 82 -7.19 -7.67 -14.02
C GLU A 82 -6.45 -8.76 -13.23
N GLN A 83 -5.16 -8.98 -13.53
CA GLN A 83 -4.32 -9.88 -12.75
C GLN A 83 -4.03 -9.31 -11.36
N THR A 84 -3.74 -8.00 -11.27
CA THR A 84 -3.50 -7.32 -9.98
C THR A 84 -4.70 -7.51 -9.04
N MET A 85 -5.92 -7.27 -9.54
CA MET A 85 -7.14 -7.42 -8.73
C MET A 85 -7.50 -8.87 -8.37
N ARG A 86 -6.97 -9.85 -9.10
CA ARG A 86 -7.25 -11.27 -8.89
C ARG A 86 -6.20 -11.96 -8.03
N ASP A 87 -4.93 -11.64 -8.26
CA ASP A 87 -3.79 -12.41 -7.80
C ASP A 87 -3.09 -11.75 -6.60
N VAL A 88 -3.29 -10.44 -6.36
CA VAL A 88 -2.78 -9.76 -5.16
C VAL A 88 -3.80 -9.88 -4.03
N SER A 89 -3.37 -10.47 -2.90
CA SER A 89 -4.21 -10.71 -1.73
C SER A 89 -3.49 -10.33 -0.42
N PRO A 90 -4.08 -9.51 0.47
CA PRO A 90 -5.39 -8.84 0.32
C PRO A 90 -5.48 -7.93 -0.92
N VAL A 91 -6.70 -7.69 -1.40
CA VAL A 91 -6.94 -6.85 -2.60
C VAL A 91 -6.57 -5.39 -2.26
N PRO A 92 -5.75 -4.71 -3.09
CA PRO A 92 -5.37 -3.32 -2.83
C PRO A 92 -6.55 -2.34 -2.94
N ASP A 93 -6.57 -1.32 -2.09
CA ASP A 93 -7.47 -0.16 -2.18
C ASP A 93 -7.01 0.84 -3.25
N LEU A 94 -5.70 0.89 -3.51
CA LEU A 94 -5.07 1.73 -4.52
C LEU A 94 -4.13 0.90 -5.39
N VAL A 95 -4.23 1.04 -6.71
CA VAL A 95 -3.23 0.54 -7.64
C VAL A 95 -2.63 1.72 -8.40
N THR A 96 -1.30 1.84 -8.38
CA THR A 96 -0.59 2.87 -9.16
C THR A 96 0.36 2.22 -10.15
N TYR A 97 0.72 2.99 -11.19
CA TYR A 97 1.64 2.58 -12.23
C TYR A 97 2.76 3.62 -12.31
N GLN A 98 3.99 3.16 -12.47
CA GLN A 98 5.17 4.00 -12.68
C GLN A 98 6.01 3.46 -13.83
#